data_AF-A0AB36D5Q8-F1
#
_entry.id   AF-A0AB36D5Q8-F1
#
_cell.length_a   1.000
_cell.length_b   1.000
_cell.length_c   1.000
_cell.angle_alpha   90.00
_cell.angle_beta   90.00
_cell.angle_gamma   90.00
#
_symmetry.space_group_name_H-M   'P 1'
#
loop_
_entity.id
_entity.type
_entity.pdbx_description
1 polymer ?
#
loop_
_entity_poly.entity_id
_entity_poly.type
_entity_poly.pdbx_seq_one_letter_code
_entity_poly.pdbx_strand_id
1 'polypeptide(L)' 'MEDTSGRLNGDIKTVISTVEDGGANCGIVNARMTYLDSSGTQKVLDYSNFAACGNQGG' A
#
# COMPACT_ATOMS: atom_id res chain seq x y z
N MET A 1 -3.70 14.44 -25.35
CA MET A 1 -3.90 14.58 -23.90
C MET A 1 -3.80 13.21 -23.34
N GLU A 2 -2.64 12.91 -22.76
CA GLU A 2 -2.30 11.61 -22.20
C GLU A 2 -3.24 11.37 -21.02
N ASP A 3 -4.17 10.43 -21.21
CA ASP A 3 -5.04 9.95 -20.18
C ASP A 3 -4.15 9.35 -19.09
N THR A 4 -4.04 10.05 -17.96
CA THR A 4 -3.41 9.57 -16.73
C THR A 4 -4.25 8.43 -16.12
N SER A 5 -4.72 7.51 -16.94
CA SER A 5 -5.01 6.12 -16.58
C SER A 5 -3.73 5.30 -16.73
N GLY A 6 -2.61 5.86 -16.26
CA GLY A 6 -1.42 5.14 -15.81
C GLY A 6 -1.76 4.39 -14.52
N ARG A 7 -2.81 3.56 -14.59
CA ARG A 7 -3.22 2.62 -13.57
C ARG A 7 -2.08 1.64 -13.43
N LEU A 8 -1.13 1.99 -12.55
CA LEU A 8 0.00 1.21 -12.06
C LEU A 8 0.08 -0.14 -12.76
N ASN A 9 0.71 -0.18 -13.94
CA ASN A 9 1.11 -1.44 -14.58
C ASN A 9 2.32 -1.99 -13.80
N GLY A 10 2.14 -2.11 -12.49
CA GLY A 10 3.03 -2.81 -11.60
C GLY A 10 2.42 -4.19 -11.46
N ASP A 11 2.98 -5.16 -12.17
CA ASP A 11 2.67 -6.56 -11.97
C ASP A 11 3.18 -6.98 -10.59
N ILE A 12 2.42 -6.72 -9.53
CA ILE A 12 2.80 -7.09 -8.18
C ILE A 12 2.79 -8.62 -8.10
N LYS A 13 3.97 -9.22 -8.09
CA LYS A 13 4.14 -10.67 -8.02
C LYS A 13 4.13 -11.15 -6.58
N THR A 14 4.80 -10.44 -5.68
CA THR A 14 4.93 -10.86 -4.28
C THR A 14 5.07 -9.66 -3.37
N VAL A 15 4.23 -9.60 -2.33
CA VAL A 15 4.36 -8.61 -1.26
C VAL A 15 5.45 -9.06 -0.32
N ILE A 16 6.48 -8.24 -0.15
CA ILE A 16 7.58 -8.53 0.78
C ILE A 16 7.22 -8.02 2.17
N SER A 17 6.77 -6.77 2.26
CA SER A 17 6.44 -6.13 3.52
C SER A 17 5.48 -4.98 3.31
N THR A 18 4.60 -4.78 4.28
CA THR A 18 3.74 -3.59 4.37
C THR A 18 3.97 -2.96 5.72
N VAL A 19 4.22 -1.65 5.72
CA VAL A 19 4.39 -0.84 6.92
C VAL A 19 3.32 0.23 6.87
N GLU A 20 2.53 0.31 7.93
CA GLU A 20 1.49 1.32 8.06
C GLU A 20 1.90 2.28 9.17
N ASP A 21 2.01 3.57 8.84
CA ASP A 21 2.21 4.66 9.79
C ASP A 21 0.87 5.02 10.45
N GLY A 22 0.16 3.97 10.88
CA GLY A 22 -1.25 4.04 11.28
C GLY A 22 -1.53 3.55 12.69
N GLY A 23 -0.61 2.84 13.34
CA GLY A 23 -0.71 2.42 14.75
C GLY A 23 -2.13 2.20 15.28
N ALA A 24 -2.48 2.92 16.35
CA ALA A 24 -3.84 3.01 16.91
C ALA A 24 -4.64 4.20 16.35
N ASN A 25 -4.14 4.87 15.30
CA ASN A 25 -4.79 6.02 14.70
C ASN A 25 -5.95 5.56 13.80
N CYS A 26 -7.06 6.26 13.98
CA CYS A 26 -8.28 6.10 13.22
C CYS A 26 -8.26 6.99 11.97
N GLY A 27 -8.49 6.41 10.79
CA GLY A 27 -8.72 7.17 9.55
C GLY A 27 -7.73 6.88 8.43
N ILE A 28 -7.51 7.86 7.56
CA ILE A 28 -6.57 7.74 6.44
C ILE A 28 -5.15 7.91 6.98
N VAL A 29 -4.35 6.85 6.86
CA VAL A 29 -2.96 6.80 7.30
C VAL A 29 -2.04 6.58 6.12
N ASN A 30 -0.78 6.97 6.24
CA ASN A 30 0.20 6.64 5.22
C ASN A 30 0.67 5.18 5.39
N ALA A 31 0.81 4.49 4.28
CA ALA A 31 1.27 3.12 4.21
C ALA A 31 2.35 2.98 3.13
N ARG A 32 3.31 2.12 3.39
CA ARG A 32 4.41 1.79 2.49
C ARG A 32 4.42 0.30 2.27
N MET A 33 4.29 -0.11 1.01
CA MET A 33 4.36 -1.51 0.59
C MET A 33 5.62 -1.74 -0.23
N THR A 34 6.43 -2.69 0.21
CA THR A 34 7.56 -3.20 -0.57
C THR A 34 7.13 -4.50 -1.25
N TYR A 35 7.27 -4.56 -2.57
CA TYR A 35 6.86 -5.71 -3.36
C TYR A 35 7.91 -6.05 -4.43
N LEU A 36 7.84 -7.27 -4.94
CA LEU A 36 8.53 -7.68 -6.15
C LEU A 36 7.57 -7.58 -7.33
N ASP A 37 8.03 -6.98 -8.41
CA ASP A 37 7.31 -7.06 -9.69
C ASP A 37 7.50 -8.43 -10.36
N SER A 38 6.81 -8.65 -11.49
CA SER A 38 6.91 -9.89 -12.28
C SER A 38 8.34 -10.21 -12.76
N SER A 39 9.20 -9.18 -12.91
CA SER A 39 10.61 -9.32 -13.27
C SER A 39 11.51 -9.69 -12.07
N GLY A 40 10.96 -9.73 -10.86
CA GLY A 40 11.72 -9.95 -9.63
C GLY A 40 12.42 -8.70 -9.09
N THR A 41 12.08 -7.51 -9.61
CA THR A 41 12.65 -6.24 -9.13
C THR A 41 11.88 -5.76 -7.90
N GLN A 42 12.62 -5.37 -6.86
CA GLN A 42 12.01 -4.77 -5.67
C GLN A 42 11.55 -3.33 -5.94
N LYS A 43 10.30 -3.06 -5.61
CA LYS A 43 9.63 -1.78 -5.75
C LYS A 43 9.01 -1.38 -4.41
N VAL A 44 8.94 -0.08 -4.20
CA VAL A 44 8.28 0.52 -3.05
C VAL A 44 7.10 1.34 -3.56
N LEU A 45 5.92 1.09 -2.99
CA LEU A 45 4.70 1.84 -3.23
C LEU A 45 4.31 2.54 -1.93
N ASP A 46 4.40 3.86 -1.92
CA ASP A 46 3.83 4.70 -0.88
C ASP A 46 2.38 5.04 -1.28
N TYR A 47 1.43 4.77 -0.38
CA TYR A 47 0.01 4.98 -0.60
C TYR A 47 -0.68 5.37 0.72
N SER A 48 -1.92 5.84 0.64
CA SER A 48 -2.73 6.06 1.84
C SER A 48 -3.69 4.89 2.03
N ASN A 49 -3.74 4.34 3.26
CA ASN A 49 -4.66 3.27 3.61
C ASN A 49 -5.70 3.77 4.62
N PHE A 50 -6.87 3.12 4.66
CA PHE A 50 -7.84 3.32 5.73
C PHE A 50 -7.49 2.39 6.89
N ALA A 51 -6.89 2.94 7.95
CA ALA A 51 -6.57 2.19 9.15
C ALA A 51 -7.86 1.79 9.88
N ALA A 52 -7.94 0.52 10.26
CA ALA A 52 -9.00 0.05 11.13
C ALA A 52 -8.84 0.69 12.52
N CYS A 53 -9.84 1.46 12.92
CA CYS A 53 -9.98 1.89 14.30
C CYS A 53 -10.07 0.66 15.21
N GLY A 54 -9.15 0.52 16.17
CA GLY A 54 -9.21 -0.47 17.23
C GLY A 54 -10.39 -0.23 18.18
N ASN A 55 -11.62 -0.38 17.69
CA ASN A 55 -12.81 -0.64 18.48
C ASN A 55 -13.35 -2.01 18.03
N GLN A 56 -12.61 -3.07 18.32
CA GLN A 56 -13.23 -4.38 18.53
C GLN A 56 -13.94 -4.30 19.88
N GLY A 57 -15.11 -3.64 19.91
CA GLY A 57 -16.00 -3.71 21.05
C GLY A 57 -16.31 -5.18 21.31
N GLY A 58 -15.94 -5.64 22.52
CA GLY A 58 -16.27 -6.98 23.02
C GLY A 58 -17.72 -7.10 23.45
#